data_AF-A0A7V1W0L3-F1
#
_entry.id   AF-A0A7V1W0L3-F1
#
_cell.length_a   1.000
_cell.length_b   1.000
_cell.length_c   1.000
_cell.angle_alpha   90.00
_cell.angle_beta   90.00
_cell.angle_gamma   90.00
#
_symmetry.space_group_name_H-M   'P 1'
#
loop_
_entity.id
_entity.type
_entity.pdbx_description
1 polymer ?
#
loop_
_entity_poly.entity_id
_entity_poly.type
_entity_poly.pdbx_seq_one_letter_code
_entity_poly.pdbx_strand_id
1 'polypeptide(L)' 'MLKVDPPGGDPMRGLAGTAHPVTAAVVSTKMTADKESLCPDLKSVEGQQIVCRLIAKADVISTTTVRACWNS' A
#
# COMPACT_ATOMS: atom_id res chain seq x y z
N MET A 1 -10.60 -3.29 -5.38
CA MET A 1 -9.90 -2.11 -4.80
C MET A 1 -8.41 -2.28 -5.02
N LEU A 2 -7.70 -1.24 -5.47
CA LEU A 2 -6.25 -1.30 -5.65
C LEU A 2 -5.52 -0.80 -4.39
N LYS A 3 -4.64 -1.62 -3.84
CA LYS A 3 -3.74 -1.28 -2.73
C LYS A 3 -2.37 -0.90 -3.28
N VAL A 4 -1.86 0.25 -2.85
CA VAL A 4 -0.52 0.74 -3.21
C VAL A 4 0.39 0.58 -2.00
N ASP A 5 1.42 -0.26 -2.12
CA ASP A 5 2.39 -0.56 -1.06
C ASP A 5 3.80 -0.09 -1.45
N PRO A 6 4.74 0.08 -0.52
CA PRO A 6 6.15 0.30 -0.88
C PRO A 6 6.77 -0.95 -1.51
N PRO A 7 7.94 -0.84 -2.15
CA PRO A 7 8.76 -2.00 -2.52
C PRO A 7 9.01 -2.90 -1.29
N GLY A 8 8.78 -4.20 -1.44
CA GLY A 8 8.78 -5.16 -0.31
C GLY A 8 7.39 -5.44 0.28
N GLY A 9 6.36 -4.70 -0.14
CA GLY A 9 4.97 -4.93 0.23
C GLY A 9 4.58 -4.33 1.59
N ASP A 10 3.33 -4.58 2.00
CA ASP A 10 2.81 -4.16 3.30
C ASP A 10 3.66 -4.73 4.47
N PRO A 11 4.23 -3.88 5.33
CA PRO A 11 5.00 -4.32 6.50
C PRO A 11 4.26 -5.28 7.43
N MET A 12 2.92 -5.25 7.45
CA MET A 12 2.10 -6.20 8.21
C MET A 12 2.29 -7.65 7.75
N ARG A 13 2.78 -7.88 6.53
CA ARG A 13 3.15 -9.21 6.02
C ARG A 13 4.40 -9.76 6.74
N GLY A 14 5.33 -8.89 7.14
CA GLY A 14 6.58 -9.24 7.82
C GLY A 14 6.51 -9.20 9.36
N LEU A 15 5.42 -8.67 9.92
CA LEU A 15 5.21 -8.60 11.38
C LEU A 15 5.09 -9.98 12.07
N ALA A 16 5.14 -11.07 11.28
CA ALA A 16 5.31 -12.46 11.72
C ALA A 16 6.56 -12.69 12.60
N GLY A 17 7.51 -11.76 12.63
CA GLY A 17 8.70 -11.83 13.49
C GLY A 17 8.45 -11.49 14.96
N THR A 18 7.35 -10.79 15.30
CA THR A 18 7.03 -10.36 16.68
C THR A 18 5.74 -10.97 17.23
N ALA A 19 4.91 -11.56 16.36
CA ALA A 19 3.75 -12.35 16.71
C ALA A 19 3.81 -13.70 15.98
N HIS A 20 3.27 -14.77 16.56
CA HIS A 20 3.29 -16.12 15.98
C HIS A 20 3.01 -16.08 14.45
N PRO A 21 3.82 -16.69 13.57
CA PRO A 21 3.80 -16.44 12.13
C PRO A 21 2.43 -16.60 11.46
N VAL A 22 1.59 -17.47 12.02
CA VAL A 22 0.20 -17.67 11.60
C VAL A 22 -0.68 -16.43 11.84
N THR A 23 -0.50 -15.68 12.92
CA THR A 23 -1.33 -14.51 13.24
C THR A 23 -1.09 -13.36 12.29
N ALA A 24 0.17 -13.09 11.91
CA ALA A 24 0.49 -12.06 10.92
C ALA A 24 -0.08 -12.38 9.53
N ALA A 25 0.00 -13.65 9.10
CA ALA A 25 -0.61 -14.10 7.86
C ALA A 25 -2.14 -13.94 7.87
N VAL A 26 -2.80 -14.33 8.96
CA VAL A 26 -4.26 -14.17 9.12
C VAL A 26 -4.67 -12.69 9.12
N VAL A 27 -3.91 -11.83 9.80
CA VAL A 27 -4.22 -10.39 9.87
C VAL A 27 -4.01 -9.69 8.53
N SER A 28 -2.93 -10.01 7.82
CA SER A 28 -2.71 -9.45 6.48
C SER A 28 -3.78 -9.94 5.51
N THR A 29 -4.10 -11.23 5.52
CA THR A 29 -5.11 -11.83 4.62
C THR A 29 -6.48 -11.22 4.85
N LYS A 30 -6.97 -11.13 6.11
CA LYS A 30 -8.31 -10.59 6.39
C LYS A 30 -8.48 -9.12 5.99
N MET A 31 -7.39 -8.33 6.01
CA MET A 31 -7.43 -6.89 5.71
C MET A 31 -7.19 -6.58 4.23
N THR A 32 -6.65 -7.54 3.48
CA THR A 32 -6.25 -7.37 2.08
C THR A 32 -6.94 -8.32 1.11
N ALA A 33 -7.82 -9.21 1.61
CA ALA A 33 -8.69 -10.02 0.78
C ALA A 33 -9.40 -9.17 -0.28
N ASP A 34 -9.47 -9.70 -1.50
CA ASP A 34 -10.10 -9.08 -2.68
C ASP A 34 -9.49 -7.74 -3.15
N LYS A 35 -8.29 -7.40 -2.65
CA LYS A 35 -7.51 -6.25 -3.13
C LYS A 35 -6.41 -6.69 -4.08
N GLU A 36 -6.31 -6.01 -5.21
CA GLU A 36 -5.13 -6.07 -6.07
C GLU A 36 -4.02 -5.19 -5.47
N SER A 37 -2.76 -5.46 -5.80
CA SER A 37 -1.60 -4.79 -5.21
C SER A 37 -0.66 -4.26 -6.29
N LEU A 38 -0.17 -3.03 -6.08
CA LEU A 38 0.92 -2.43 -6.84
C LEU A 38 1.97 -1.89 -5.85
N CYS A 39 3.25 -2.12 -6.11
CA CYS A 39 4.34 -1.72 -5.21
C CYS A 39 5.30 -0.69 -5.82
N PRO A 40 4.86 0.53 -6.16
CA PRO A 40 5.74 1.55 -6.74
C PRO A 40 6.69 2.13 -5.68
N ASP A 41 7.90 2.51 -6.08
CA ASP A 41 8.76 3.33 -5.22
C ASP A 41 8.32 4.79 -5.26
N LEU A 42 7.61 5.23 -4.21
CA LEU A 42 7.12 6.61 -4.10
C LEU A 42 8.22 7.65 -3.87
N LYS A 43 9.47 7.23 -3.63
CA LYS A 43 10.62 8.15 -3.58
C LYS A 43 11.13 8.48 -4.99
N SER A 44 10.79 7.66 -5.97
CA SER A 44 11.13 7.90 -7.38
C SER A 44 10.08 8.78 -8.07
N VAL A 45 10.53 9.59 -9.03
CA VAL A 45 9.63 10.42 -9.86
C VAL A 45 8.66 9.52 -10.64
N GLU A 46 9.14 8.39 -11.16
CA GLU A 46 8.32 7.43 -11.90
C GLU A 46 7.20 6.84 -11.03
N GLY A 47 7.52 6.38 -9.82
CA GLY A 47 6.54 5.83 -8.89
C GLY A 47 5.49 6.87 -8.47
N GLN A 48 5.89 8.12 -8.28
CA GLN A 48 4.96 9.23 -8.04
C GLN A 48 4.02 9.44 -9.24
N GLN A 49 4.54 9.47 -10.47
CA GLN A 49 3.72 9.62 -11.67
C GLN A 49 2.72 8.48 -11.85
N ILE A 50 3.12 7.24 -11.53
CA ILE A 50 2.22 6.08 -11.56
C ILE A 50 1.05 6.29 -10.60
N VAL A 51 1.32 6.67 -9.35
CA VAL A 51 0.27 6.90 -8.35
C VAL A 51 -0.61 8.08 -8.70
N CYS A 52 -0.06 9.19 -9.20
CA CYS A 52 -0.85 10.33 -9.66
C CYS A 52 -1.84 9.92 -10.78
N ARG A 53 -1.41 9.08 -11.73
CA ARG A 53 -2.30 8.56 -12.79
C ARG A 53 -3.40 7.64 -12.26
N LEU A 54 -3.14 6.88 -11.19
CA LEU A 54 -4.15 6.04 -10.53
C LEU A 54 -5.16 6.90 -9.76
N ILE A 55 -4.66 7.86 -8.99
CA ILE A 55 -5.47 8.83 -8.24
C ILE A 55 -6.42 9.58 -9.15
N ALA A 56 -5.96 10.04 -10.32
CA ALA A 56 -6.78 10.75 -11.29
C ALA A 56 -7.97 9.94 -11.84
N LYS A 57 -7.94 8.61 -11.68
CA LYS A 57 -8.99 7.68 -12.13
C LYS A 57 -9.78 7.05 -10.97
N ALA A 58 -9.37 7.29 -9.73
CA ALA A 58 -9.95 6.62 -8.57
C ALA A 58 -11.22 7.36 -8.12
N ASP A 59 -12.31 6.62 -7.95
CA ASP A 59 -13.55 7.16 -7.38
C ASP A 59 -13.38 7.53 -5.89
N VAL A 60 -12.54 6.76 -5.17
CA VAL A 60 -12.29 6.93 -3.74
C VAL A 60 -10.81 6.69 -3.44
N ILE A 61 -10.25 7.55 -2.57
CA ILE A 61 -8.88 7.42 -2.06
C ILE A 61 -8.95 7.26 -0.55
N SER A 62 -8.29 6.22 -0.03
CA SER A 62 -8.13 5.98 1.40
C SER A 62 -6.65 5.90 1.72
N THR A 63 -6.18 6.75 2.64
CA THR A 63 -4.80 6.75 3.14
C THR A 63 -4.78 6.83 4.65
N THR A 64 -3.92 6.03 5.29
CA THR A 64 -3.72 6.02 6.75
C THR A 64 -2.48 6.82 7.17
N THR A 65 -1.60 7.13 6.20
CA THR A 65 -0.37 7.91 6.43
C THR A 65 -0.34 9.06 5.44
N VAL A 66 -0.44 10.28 5.94
CA VAL A 66 -0.31 11.48 5.12
C VAL A 66 1.07 12.08 5.38
N ARG A 67 1.98 11.98 4.41
CA ARG A 67 3.00 13.03 4.24
C ARG A 67 2.45 14.00 3.20
N ALA A 68 1.90 15.10 3.69
CA ALA A 68 1.45 16.20 2.87
C ALA A 68 2.67 16.82 2.17
N CYS A 69 2.92 16.38 0.94
CA CYS A 69 3.58 17.18 -0.10
C CYS A 69 2.78 16.97 -1.38
N TRP A 70 1.54 17.47 -1.38
CA TRP A 70 0.72 17.61 -2.58
C TRP A 70 1.08 18.95 -3.20
N ASN A 71 2.22 19.02 -3.90
CA ASN A 71 2.51 20.20 -4.71
C ASN A 71 1.80 20.03 -6.05
N SER A 72 0.65 20.70 -6.16
CA SER A 72 0.16 21.24 -7.43
C SER A 72 1.14 22.30 -7.94
#